data_AF-A0A949X465-F1
#
_entry.id   AF-A0A949X465-F1
#
_cell.length_a   1.000
_cell.length_b   1.000
_cell.length_c   1.000
_cell.angle_alpha   90.00
_cell.angle_beta   90.00
_cell.angle_gamma   90.00
#
_symmetry.space_group_name_H-M   'P 1'
#
loop_
_entity.id
_entity.type
_entity.pdbx_description
1 polymer ?
#
loop_
_entity_poly.entity_id
_entity_poly.type
_entity_poly.pdbx_seq_one_letter_code
_entity_poly.pdbx_strand_id
1 'polypeptide(L)'
;MFFLDRVSALRIVLEKSPYFEYLYRNAKQIGFKFEKECELLTLDYEKESVNIKTFDSGKKLEPELWVELDEAELIRFAEKGIALSRIVISTSDKGQLLDPAIDTILRRIFMPPTDKKYPLNDRVELIYGGMFGFQEPTIVWKSDKSQLLVIKYDNVFNGLDVYITAGFTNPTLEHSLIELEEGKISGYGYELMIFAESDDIVFHRELISWAKYIDDTGNHIYQGQYLEYNEGIIQGTNLAGFILLTPIEFPEVIPVSDGFGVLNLLIGVTEKELQVAKKQDIYDVADKLLENGYVNFTPANRESVF
;
A
#
# COMPACT_ATOMS: atom_id res chain seq x y z
N MET A 1 -15.32 -6.26 35.47
CA MET A 1 -14.12 -5.76 34.78
C MET A 1 -13.60 -6.93 33.99
N PHE A 2 -13.77 -6.93 32.67
CA PHE A 2 -13.20 -7.99 31.83
C PHE A 2 -11.71 -7.69 31.69
N PHE A 3 -10.85 -8.62 32.11
CA PHE A 3 -9.42 -8.53 31.85
C PHE A 3 -9.20 -8.83 30.37
N LEU A 4 -8.46 -7.96 29.68
CA LEU A 4 -8.07 -8.20 28.30
C LEU A 4 -7.11 -9.39 28.27
N ASP A 5 -7.50 -10.48 27.60
CA ASP A 5 -6.62 -11.62 27.40
C ASP A 5 -5.59 -11.34 26.30
N ARG A 6 -4.56 -12.19 26.24
CA ARG A 6 -3.41 -12.04 25.34
C ARG A 6 -3.77 -12.12 23.86
N VAL A 7 -4.71 -12.99 23.49
CA VAL A 7 -5.16 -13.13 22.10
C VAL A 7 -5.89 -11.86 21.67
N SER A 8 -6.77 -11.35 22.53
CA SER A 8 -7.47 -10.09 22.34
C SER A 8 -6.49 -8.90 22.26
N ALA A 9 -5.46 -8.88 23.10
CA ALA A 9 -4.43 -7.83 23.07
C ALA A 9 -3.60 -7.86 21.77
N LEU A 10 -3.14 -9.04 21.32
CA LEU A 10 -2.45 -9.20 20.04
C LEU A 10 -3.31 -8.67 18.89
N ARG A 11 -4.58 -9.09 18.85
CA ARG A 11 -5.53 -8.69 17.81
C ARG A 11 -5.70 -7.18 17.75
N ILE A 12 -5.95 -6.53 18.88
CA ILE A 12 -6.11 -5.06 18.96
C ILE A 12 -4.87 -4.34 18.45
N VAL A 13 -3.66 -4.79 18.82
CA VAL A 13 -2.41 -4.14 18.40
C VAL A 13 -2.17 -4.32 16.91
N LEU A 14 -2.40 -5.51 16.37
CA LEU A 14 -2.28 -5.79 14.94
C LEU A 14 -3.28 -4.96 14.12
N GLU A 15 -4.57 -5.04 14.45
CA GLU A 15 -5.66 -4.37 13.70
C GLU A 15 -5.53 -2.83 13.73
N LYS A 16 -4.96 -2.26 14.79
CA LYS A 16 -4.74 -0.80 14.87
C LYS A 16 -3.50 -0.32 14.12
N SER A 17 -2.59 -1.20 13.73
CA SER A 17 -1.36 -0.78 13.08
C SER A 17 -1.55 -0.59 11.58
N PRO A 18 -1.17 0.56 11.00
CA PRO A 18 -1.25 0.75 9.56
C PRO A 18 -0.23 -0.11 8.78
N TYR A 19 0.67 -0.79 9.48
CA TYR A 19 1.64 -1.72 8.88
C TYR A 19 1.13 -3.16 8.81
N PHE A 20 -0.01 -3.47 9.44
CA PHE A 20 -0.50 -4.84 9.49
C PHE A 20 -0.88 -5.37 8.11
N GLU A 21 -1.40 -4.54 7.22
CA GLU A 21 -1.70 -4.90 5.82
C GLU A 21 -0.48 -5.50 5.11
N TYR A 22 0.69 -4.88 5.27
CA TYR A 22 1.93 -5.34 4.63
C TYR A 22 2.48 -6.62 5.27
N LEU A 23 2.30 -6.79 6.60
CA LEU A 23 2.59 -8.07 7.25
C LEU A 23 1.67 -9.17 6.73
N TYR A 24 0.38 -8.85 6.62
CA TYR A 24 -0.69 -9.77 6.31
C TYR A 24 -0.56 -10.36 4.90
N ARG A 25 -0.12 -9.56 3.93
CA ARG A 25 0.17 -10.01 2.57
C ARG A 25 1.36 -10.95 2.46
N ASN A 26 2.37 -10.79 3.32
CA ASN A 26 3.69 -11.40 3.12
C ASN A 26 4.03 -12.51 4.11
N ALA A 27 3.26 -12.69 5.18
CA ALA A 27 3.44 -13.77 6.13
C ALA A 27 2.18 -14.63 6.22
N LYS A 28 2.36 -15.94 6.36
CA LYS A 28 1.30 -16.93 6.56
C LYS A 28 1.19 -17.37 8.00
N GLN A 29 2.31 -17.52 8.70
CA GLN A 29 2.33 -18.03 10.07
C GLN A 29 3.40 -17.35 10.92
N ILE A 30 2.96 -16.71 11.99
CA ILE A 30 3.82 -16.03 12.96
C ILE A 30 3.56 -16.63 14.34
N GLY A 31 4.62 -17.13 14.97
CA GLY A 31 4.55 -17.59 16.35
C GLY A 31 4.91 -16.46 17.30
N PHE A 32 4.10 -16.24 18.34
CA PHE A 32 4.39 -15.34 19.43
C PHE A 32 4.72 -16.14 20.69
N LYS A 33 5.91 -15.94 21.25
CA LYS A 33 6.39 -16.59 22.48
C LYS A 33 6.19 -15.69 23.67
N PHE A 34 5.61 -16.26 24.73
CA PHE A 34 5.48 -15.65 26.05
C PHE A 34 6.09 -16.61 27.09
N GLU A 35 6.18 -16.18 28.35
CA GLU A 35 6.88 -16.95 29.40
C GLU A 35 6.33 -18.38 29.59
N LYS A 36 5.00 -18.56 29.46
CA LYS A 36 4.32 -19.83 29.79
C LYS A 36 3.72 -20.54 28.59
N GLU A 37 3.35 -19.80 27.56
CA GLU A 37 2.53 -20.26 26.44
C GLU A 37 2.99 -19.56 25.17
N CYS A 38 2.47 -20.02 24.03
CA CYS A 38 2.69 -19.38 22.75
C CYS A 38 1.39 -19.25 21.96
N GLU A 39 1.32 -18.22 21.14
CA GLU A 39 0.23 -17.99 20.21
C GLU A 39 0.72 -18.23 18.79
N LEU A 40 -0.07 -18.92 17.98
CA LEU A 40 0.17 -19.03 16.54
C LEU A 40 -0.83 -18.15 15.80
N LEU A 41 -0.34 -17.09 15.19
CA LEU A 41 -1.08 -16.27 14.23
C LEU A 41 -0.99 -16.95 12.86
N THR A 42 -2.15 -17.27 12.29
CA THR A 42 -2.29 -17.75 10.90
C THR A 42 -2.99 -16.68 10.08
N LEU A 43 -2.41 -16.38 8.93
CA LEU A 43 -2.76 -15.30 8.01
C LEU A 43 -3.05 -15.93 6.64
N ASP A 44 -4.23 -15.68 6.09
CA ASP A 44 -4.61 -16.09 4.74
C ASP A 44 -5.21 -14.88 4.01
N TYR A 45 -4.34 -14.11 3.36
CA TYR A 45 -4.67 -12.86 2.66
C TYR A 45 -5.81 -13.05 1.64
N GLU A 46 -5.70 -14.09 0.80
CA GLU A 46 -6.69 -14.41 -0.24
C GLU A 46 -8.08 -14.73 0.32
N LYS A 47 -8.16 -15.29 1.53
CA LYS A 47 -9.45 -15.60 2.19
C LYS A 47 -9.86 -14.57 3.23
N GLU A 48 -9.14 -13.46 3.34
CA GLU A 48 -9.39 -12.41 4.34
C GLU A 48 -9.51 -12.97 5.77
N SER A 49 -8.71 -13.99 6.12
CA SER A 49 -8.80 -14.66 7.41
C SER A 49 -7.56 -14.46 8.30
N VAL A 50 -7.83 -14.07 9.56
CA VAL A 50 -6.83 -13.89 10.62
C VAL A 50 -7.21 -14.71 11.84
N ASN A 51 -6.45 -15.79 12.11
CA ASN A 51 -6.72 -16.71 13.21
C ASN A 51 -5.57 -16.73 14.22
N ILE A 52 -5.88 -16.72 15.52
CA ILE A 52 -4.89 -16.82 16.59
C ILE A 52 -5.27 -18.02 17.46
N LYS A 53 -4.33 -18.93 17.68
CA LYS A 53 -4.52 -20.11 18.54
C LYS A 53 -3.45 -20.18 19.62
N THR A 54 -3.88 -20.51 20.83
CA THR A 54 -3.02 -20.69 21.99
C THR A 54 -2.52 -22.13 22.10
N PHE A 55 -1.25 -22.27 22.49
CA PHE A 55 -0.59 -23.54 22.74
C PHE A 55 0.29 -23.46 23.98
N ASP A 56 0.24 -24.52 24.81
CA ASP A 56 1.08 -24.64 26.01
C ASP A 56 2.59 -24.71 25.70
N SER A 57 2.96 -25.06 24.46
CA SER A 57 4.37 -25.14 24.04
C SER A 57 4.54 -25.02 22.53
N GLY A 58 5.52 -24.22 22.11
CA GLY A 58 5.89 -24.04 20.71
C GLY A 58 6.72 -25.16 20.10
N LYS A 59 7.10 -26.20 20.86
CA LYS A 59 8.05 -27.26 20.41
C LYS A 59 7.64 -28.02 19.16
N LYS A 60 6.35 -28.07 18.83
CA LYS A 60 5.80 -28.76 17.65
C LYS A 60 5.29 -27.80 16.58
N LEU A 61 5.41 -26.49 16.82
CA LEU A 61 4.96 -25.47 15.89
C LEU A 61 6.13 -25.05 15.02
N GLU A 62 5.86 -24.84 13.73
CA GLU A 62 6.85 -24.43 12.75
C GLU A 62 6.36 -23.16 12.02
N PRO A 63 6.15 -22.04 12.74
CA PRO A 63 5.82 -20.78 12.08
C PRO A 63 7.00 -20.31 11.22
N GLU A 64 6.75 -19.37 10.32
CA GLU A 64 7.80 -18.80 9.47
C GLU A 64 8.80 -17.95 10.29
N LEU A 65 8.29 -17.33 11.36
CA LEU A 65 9.07 -16.55 12.30
C LEU A 65 8.52 -16.66 13.73
N TRP A 66 9.39 -16.43 14.71
CA TRP A 66 9.06 -16.35 16.12
C TRP A 66 9.34 -14.96 16.66
N VAL A 67 8.33 -14.36 17.30
CA VAL A 67 8.42 -13.08 18.02
C VAL A 67 8.25 -13.33 19.52
N GLU A 68 9.22 -12.95 20.32
CA GLU A 68 9.12 -12.98 21.78
C GLU A 68 8.67 -11.61 22.29
N LEU A 69 7.59 -11.62 23.09
CA LEU A 69 6.94 -10.43 23.62
C LEU A 69 6.73 -10.55 25.14
N ASP A 70 6.76 -9.42 25.83
CA ASP A 70 6.30 -9.33 27.22
C ASP A 70 4.76 -9.19 27.25
N GLU A 71 4.09 -10.09 27.96
CA GLU A 71 2.62 -10.14 28.03
C GLU A 71 2.02 -8.89 28.70
N ALA A 72 2.65 -8.41 29.78
CA ALA A 72 2.17 -7.24 30.50
C ALA A 72 2.34 -5.95 29.66
N GLU A 73 3.44 -5.84 28.91
CA GLU A 73 3.63 -4.74 27.96
C GLU A 73 2.64 -4.80 26.81
N LEU A 74 2.36 -5.99 26.25
CA LEU A 74 1.37 -6.17 25.20
C LEU A 74 -0.04 -5.74 25.65
N ILE A 75 -0.50 -6.21 26.82
CA ILE A 75 -1.81 -5.84 27.37
C ILE A 75 -1.86 -4.33 27.60
N ARG A 76 -0.81 -3.74 28.19
CA ARG A 76 -0.70 -2.29 28.39
C ARG A 76 -0.73 -1.53 27.07
N PHE A 77 -0.12 -2.07 26.01
CA PHE A 77 -0.13 -1.44 24.69
C PHE A 77 -1.54 -1.43 24.11
N ALA A 78 -2.23 -2.57 24.13
CA ALA A 78 -3.59 -2.69 23.62
C ALA A 78 -4.58 -1.76 24.36
N GLU A 79 -4.47 -1.66 25.69
CA GLU A 79 -5.35 -0.84 26.53
C GLU A 79 -5.04 0.66 26.48
N LYS A 80 -3.75 1.03 26.50
CA LYS A 80 -3.30 2.41 26.77
C LYS A 80 -2.48 3.03 25.65
N GLY A 81 -2.19 2.30 24.58
CA GLY A 81 -1.37 2.78 23.47
C GLY A 81 0.10 2.98 23.83
N ILE A 82 0.59 2.37 24.91
CA ILE A 82 2.00 2.43 25.33
C ILE A 82 2.77 1.30 24.63
N ALA A 83 3.58 1.66 23.63
CA ALA A 83 4.39 0.73 22.85
C ALA A 83 5.29 -0.17 23.70
N LEU A 84 5.67 -1.32 23.15
CA LEU A 84 6.59 -2.25 23.79
C LEU A 84 8.00 -1.63 23.82
N SER A 85 8.74 -1.94 24.87
CA SER A 85 10.12 -1.48 25.03
C SER A 85 11.11 -2.32 24.23
N ARG A 86 10.76 -3.59 23.95
CA ARG A 86 11.62 -4.55 23.27
C ARG A 86 10.78 -5.66 22.63
N ILE A 87 11.25 -6.13 21.47
CA ILE A 87 10.86 -7.42 20.89
C ILE A 87 12.11 -8.18 20.45
N VAL A 88 12.07 -9.51 20.52
CA VAL A 88 13.10 -10.39 19.96
C VAL A 88 12.48 -11.18 18.82
N ILE A 89 13.09 -11.11 17.64
CA ILE A 89 12.63 -11.84 16.46
C ILE A 89 13.69 -12.90 16.15
N SER A 90 13.23 -14.10 15.87
CA SER A 90 14.06 -15.23 15.47
C SER A 90 13.40 -15.96 14.31
N THR A 91 14.19 -16.31 13.29
CA THR A 91 13.72 -17.15 12.20
C THR A 91 13.38 -18.54 12.70
N SER A 92 12.52 -19.24 11.96
CA SER A 92 12.21 -20.63 12.26
C SER A 92 13.45 -21.53 12.14
N ASP A 93 13.38 -22.73 12.73
CA ASP A 93 14.43 -23.74 12.59
C ASP A 93 14.63 -24.23 11.13
N LYS A 94 13.73 -23.85 10.20
CA LYS A 94 13.84 -24.10 8.75
C LYS A 94 14.66 -23.04 8.00
N GLY A 95 15.21 -22.05 8.70
CA GLY A 95 15.93 -20.93 8.11
C GLY A 95 15.03 -19.74 7.80
N GLN A 96 15.60 -18.75 7.11
CA GLN A 96 14.89 -17.53 6.74
C GLN A 96 13.93 -17.82 5.57
N LEU A 97 12.63 -17.79 5.86
CA LEU A 97 11.56 -17.98 4.88
C LEU A 97 10.94 -16.66 4.39
N LEU A 98 11.15 -15.59 5.16
CA LEU A 98 10.56 -14.27 4.90
C LEU A 98 11.63 -13.23 4.63
N ASP A 99 11.24 -12.18 3.90
CA ASP A 99 12.09 -11.03 3.65
C ASP A 99 12.53 -10.35 4.98
N PRO A 100 13.79 -9.91 5.11
CA PRO A 100 14.24 -9.17 6.30
C PRO A 100 13.36 -7.96 6.67
N ALA A 101 12.70 -7.33 5.70
CA ALA A 101 11.80 -6.21 5.94
C ALA A 101 10.61 -6.55 6.84
N ILE A 102 10.22 -7.83 6.92
CA ILE A 102 9.16 -8.31 7.84
C ILE A 102 9.53 -8.04 9.30
N ASP A 103 10.81 -8.17 9.67
CA ASP A 103 11.27 -7.83 11.01
C ASP A 103 11.04 -6.35 11.32
N THR A 104 11.29 -5.48 10.34
CA THR A 104 11.06 -4.04 10.46
C THR A 104 9.57 -3.74 10.57
N ILE A 105 8.71 -4.39 9.77
CA ILE A 105 7.25 -4.27 9.87
C ILE A 105 6.75 -4.66 11.26
N LEU A 106 7.20 -5.80 11.80
CA LEU A 106 6.84 -6.22 13.15
C LEU A 106 7.29 -5.20 14.20
N ARG A 107 8.48 -4.62 14.05
CA ARG A 107 8.94 -3.52 14.92
C ARG A 107 8.04 -2.29 14.79
N ARG A 108 7.59 -1.91 13.59
CA ARG A 108 6.66 -0.79 13.41
C ARG A 108 5.31 -1.04 14.08
N ILE A 109 4.83 -2.28 14.06
CA ILE A 109 3.58 -2.69 14.72
C ILE A 109 3.70 -2.60 16.24
N PHE A 110 4.71 -3.24 16.83
CA PHE A 110 4.80 -3.41 18.29
C PHE A 110 5.60 -2.31 19.00
N MET A 111 6.49 -1.63 18.28
CA MET A 111 7.35 -0.56 18.75
C MET A 111 7.27 0.66 17.82
N PRO A 112 6.07 1.23 17.60
CA PRO A 112 5.91 2.38 16.71
C PRO A 112 6.76 3.58 17.16
N PRO A 113 7.23 4.44 16.24
CA PRO A 113 8.03 5.62 16.56
C PRO A 113 7.34 6.55 17.57
N THR A 114 8.12 7.03 18.56
CA THR A 114 7.60 7.81 19.69
C THR A 114 7.15 9.23 19.32
N ASP A 115 7.66 9.78 18.23
CA ASP A 115 7.27 11.09 17.70
C ASP A 115 6.03 11.01 16.79
N LYS A 116 5.42 9.82 16.69
CA LYS A 116 4.28 9.51 15.80
C LYS A 116 4.57 9.81 14.33
N LYS A 117 5.84 9.78 13.93
CA LYS A 117 6.23 9.91 12.54
C LYS A 117 6.70 8.57 12.00
N TYR A 118 6.11 8.17 10.89
CA TYR A 118 6.58 7.04 10.09
C TYR A 118 7.89 7.44 9.39
N PRO A 119 8.93 6.60 9.38
CA PRO A 119 10.14 6.93 8.63
C PRO A 119 9.85 7.03 7.14
N LEU A 120 10.37 8.07 6.48
CA LEU A 120 10.08 8.33 5.06
C LEU A 120 10.51 7.17 4.15
N ASN A 121 11.62 6.49 4.49
CA ASN A 121 12.11 5.33 3.75
C ASN A 121 11.15 4.14 3.78
N ASP A 122 10.29 4.04 4.81
CA ASP A 122 9.30 2.95 4.90
C ASP A 122 8.37 2.95 3.68
N ARG A 123 8.15 4.09 3.01
CA ARG A 123 7.32 4.18 1.79
C ARG A 123 7.76 3.20 0.71
N VAL A 124 9.07 3.15 0.43
CA VAL A 124 9.59 2.25 -0.60
C VAL A 124 9.92 0.90 0.02
N GLU A 125 10.62 0.89 1.15
CA GLU A 125 11.19 -0.34 1.74
C GLU A 125 10.12 -1.28 2.33
N LEU A 126 9.07 -0.74 2.95
CA LEU A 126 8.07 -1.55 3.67
C LEU A 126 6.70 -1.53 3.03
N ILE A 127 6.24 -0.36 2.57
CA ILE A 127 4.90 -0.19 2.02
C ILE A 127 4.85 -0.71 0.59
N TYR A 128 5.66 -0.13 -0.31
CA TYR A 128 5.71 -0.62 -1.70
C TYR A 128 6.31 -2.02 -1.74
N GLY A 129 7.40 -2.26 -1.00
CA GLY A 129 7.92 -3.61 -0.79
C GLY A 129 6.85 -4.59 -0.34
N GLY A 130 6.08 -4.27 0.70
CA GLY A 130 5.01 -5.14 1.19
C GLY A 130 3.84 -5.32 0.22
N MET A 131 3.49 -4.32 -0.59
CA MET A 131 2.47 -4.47 -1.63
C MET A 131 2.94 -5.34 -2.79
N PHE A 132 4.23 -5.31 -3.10
CA PHE A 132 4.81 -5.89 -4.31
C PHE A 132 5.81 -7.02 -4.02
N GLY A 133 5.66 -7.71 -2.88
CA GLY A 133 6.41 -8.92 -2.54
C GLY A 133 7.92 -8.72 -2.30
N PHE A 134 8.33 -7.53 -1.88
CA PHE A 134 9.72 -7.12 -1.63
C PHE A 134 10.65 -7.32 -2.83
N GLN A 135 10.09 -7.26 -4.04
CA GLN A 135 10.90 -7.20 -5.24
C GLN A 135 11.71 -5.91 -5.31
N GLU A 136 12.97 -6.01 -5.72
CA GLU A 136 13.83 -4.85 -5.94
C GLU A 136 13.24 -3.97 -7.07
N PRO A 137 12.93 -2.70 -6.80
CA PRO A 137 12.37 -1.82 -7.80
C PRO A 137 13.42 -1.26 -8.77
N THR A 138 12.94 -0.80 -9.94
CA THR A 138 13.75 0.01 -10.86
C THR A 138 13.27 1.46 -10.86
N ILE A 139 14.17 2.42 -10.64
CA ILE A 139 13.86 3.84 -10.83
C ILE A 139 13.85 4.13 -12.34
N VAL A 140 12.69 4.46 -12.89
CA VAL A 140 12.53 4.75 -14.33
C VAL A 140 12.57 6.24 -14.64
N TRP A 141 12.34 7.09 -13.63
CA TRP A 141 12.53 8.53 -13.75
C TRP A 141 12.79 9.16 -12.37
N LYS A 142 13.52 10.28 -12.39
CA LYS A 142 13.81 11.12 -11.23
C LYS A 142 13.67 12.58 -11.64
N SER A 143 13.02 13.39 -10.80
CA SER A 143 12.98 14.84 -10.99
C SER A 143 14.36 15.46 -10.77
N ASP A 144 14.69 16.44 -11.61
CA ASP A 144 15.88 17.28 -11.44
C ASP A 144 15.64 18.43 -10.45
N LYS A 145 14.38 18.67 -10.05
CA LYS A 145 13.96 19.80 -9.21
C LYS A 145 13.60 19.39 -7.78
N SER A 146 13.02 18.20 -7.62
CA SER A 146 12.51 17.71 -6.34
C SER A 146 13.00 16.30 -6.04
N GLN A 147 12.67 15.78 -4.85
CA GLN A 147 12.93 14.39 -4.47
C GLN A 147 11.83 13.44 -4.96
N LEU A 148 11.27 13.71 -6.15
CA LEU A 148 10.25 12.89 -6.78
C LEU A 148 10.88 11.83 -7.67
N LEU A 149 10.44 10.59 -7.50
CA LEU A 149 10.82 9.43 -8.31
C LEU A 149 9.58 8.83 -8.96
N VAL A 150 9.77 8.18 -10.11
CA VAL A 150 8.83 7.17 -10.62
C VAL A 150 9.55 5.84 -10.61
N ILE A 151 8.93 4.86 -9.97
CA ILE A 151 9.51 3.57 -9.63
C ILE A 151 8.68 2.48 -10.30
N LYS A 152 9.35 1.46 -10.84
CA LYS A 152 8.76 0.29 -11.51
C LYS A 152 8.97 -0.98 -10.69
N TYR A 153 7.93 -1.80 -10.60
CA TYR A 153 7.95 -3.19 -10.13
C TYR A 153 7.45 -4.10 -11.25
N ASP A 154 8.24 -5.12 -11.64
CA ASP A 154 7.91 -5.98 -12.77
C ASP A 154 7.01 -7.16 -12.36
N ASN A 155 5.91 -7.41 -13.09
CA ASN A 155 5.05 -8.59 -12.94
C ASN A 155 4.47 -8.83 -11.53
N VAL A 156 4.11 -7.77 -10.80
CA VAL A 156 3.68 -7.85 -9.39
C VAL A 156 2.16 -7.94 -9.18
N PHE A 157 1.36 -7.79 -10.24
CA PHE A 157 -0.10 -7.93 -10.16
C PHE A 157 -0.68 -8.59 -11.41
N ASN A 158 -1.10 -9.85 -11.29
CA ASN A 158 -1.69 -10.61 -12.41
C ASN A 158 -0.85 -10.60 -13.71
N GLY A 159 0.48 -10.57 -13.59
CA GLY A 159 1.40 -10.48 -14.72
C GLY A 159 1.61 -9.07 -15.29
N LEU A 160 1.07 -8.04 -14.64
CA LEU A 160 1.28 -6.64 -14.98
C LEU A 160 2.43 -6.03 -14.18
N ASP A 161 3.12 -5.09 -14.80
CA ASP A 161 4.06 -4.20 -14.14
C ASP A 161 3.29 -3.08 -13.43
N VAL A 162 3.85 -2.59 -12.32
CA VAL A 162 3.32 -1.43 -11.59
C VAL A 162 4.34 -0.30 -11.65
N TYR A 163 3.87 0.87 -12.03
CA TYR A 163 4.62 2.11 -11.91
C TYR A 163 3.97 3.00 -10.86
N ILE A 164 4.76 3.52 -9.93
CA ILE A 164 4.28 4.32 -8.82
C ILE A 164 5.22 5.51 -8.56
N THR A 165 4.65 6.67 -8.23
CA THR A 165 5.46 7.82 -7.79
C THR A 165 5.93 7.62 -6.35
N ALA A 166 7.10 8.16 -6.02
CA ALA A 166 7.56 8.28 -4.65
C ALA A 166 8.09 9.70 -4.46
N GLY A 167 7.29 10.55 -3.81
CA GLY A 167 7.75 11.91 -3.49
C GLY A 167 6.64 12.90 -3.23
N PHE A 168 5.43 12.68 -3.78
CA PHE A 168 4.30 13.58 -3.56
C PHE A 168 3.80 13.58 -2.11
N THR A 169 4.06 12.51 -1.37
CA THR A 169 3.83 12.43 0.08
C THR A 169 5.02 12.88 0.92
N ASN A 170 6.03 13.57 0.34
CA ASN A 170 7.14 14.10 1.13
C ASN A 170 6.65 15.26 2.04
N PRO A 171 7.03 15.29 3.33
CA PRO A 171 6.51 16.27 4.31
C PRO A 171 6.99 17.71 4.06
N THR A 172 7.97 17.90 3.17
CA THR A 172 8.51 19.22 2.80
C THR A 172 7.64 19.95 1.77
N LEU A 173 6.67 19.25 1.17
CA LEU A 173 5.75 19.81 0.20
C LEU A 173 4.61 20.57 0.88
N GLU A 174 3.93 21.42 0.12
CA GLU A 174 2.77 22.18 0.61
C GLU A 174 1.66 21.24 1.10
N HIS A 175 0.80 21.76 1.99
CA HIS A 175 -0.28 20.98 2.58
C HIS A 175 -1.34 20.58 1.55
N SER A 176 -1.71 19.31 1.57
CA SER A 176 -2.82 18.75 0.80
C SER A 176 -4.18 19.38 1.13
N LEU A 177 -5.07 19.37 0.14
CA LEU A 177 -6.51 19.63 0.33
C LEU A 177 -7.30 18.38 0.73
N ILE A 178 -6.65 17.21 0.76
CA ILE A 178 -7.27 15.94 1.19
C ILE A 178 -7.47 15.98 2.70
N GLU A 179 -8.64 15.54 3.15
CA GLU A 179 -8.94 15.26 4.56
C GLU A 179 -9.17 13.75 4.72
N LEU A 180 -8.52 13.13 5.71
CA LEU A 180 -8.67 11.72 6.05
C LEU A 180 -9.10 11.55 7.50
N GLU A 181 -9.91 10.53 7.77
CA GLU A 181 -10.32 10.18 9.13
C GLU A 181 -9.16 9.58 9.94
N GLU A 182 -8.23 8.91 9.26
CA GLU A 182 -7.06 8.23 9.80
C GLU A 182 -6.05 9.18 10.44
N GLY A 183 -6.04 10.44 10.00
CA GLY A 183 -5.26 11.51 10.62
C GLY A 183 -4.68 12.52 9.63
N LYS A 184 -3.51 13.04 9.99
CA LYS A 184 -2.84 14.10 9.21
C LYS A 184 -2.42 13.58 7.84
N ILE A 185 -2.47 14.44 6.83
CA ILE A 185 -1.94 14.18 5.49
C ILE A 185 -0.49 14.67 5.35
N SER A 186 0.34 13.88 4.67
CA SER A 186 1.73 14.21 4.35
C SER A 186 1.88 14.75 2.92
N GLY A 187 2.60 15.86 2.76
CA GLY A 187 2.83 16.51 1.46
C GLY A 187 1.53 16.82 0.71
N TYR A 188 1.50 16.52 -0.59
CA TYR A 188 0.31 16.62 -1.44
C TYR A 188 -0.75 15.58 -1.11
N GLY A 189 -0.39 14.57 -0.32
CA GLY A 189 -1.33 13.61 0.25
C GLY A 189 -1.67 12.42 -0.59
N TYR A 190 -1.02 12.23 -1.73
CA TYR A 190 -1.22 11.07 -2.58
C TYR A 190 0.06 10.68 -3.31
N GLU A 191 0.08 9.46 -3.82
CA GLU A 191 1.02 8.99 -4.84
C GLU A 191 0.22 8.49 -6.05
N LEU A 192 0.78 8.63 -7.24
CA LEU A 192 0.16 8.18 -8.48
C LEU A 192 0.64 6.77 -8.83
N MET A 193 -0.27 5.95 -9.32
CA MET A 193 -0.02 4.57 -9.73
C MET A 193 -0.61 4.31 -11.11
N ILE A 194 0.06 3.48 -11.92
CA ILE A 194 -0.52 2.87 -13.12
C ILE A 194 -0.03 1.42 -13.26
N PHE A 195 -0.92 0.53 -13.66
CA PHE A 195 -0.58 -0.83 -14.06
C PHE A 195 -0.40 -0.86 -15.57
N ALA A 196 0.53 -1.68 -16.07
CA ALA A 196 0.74 -1.83 -17.51
C ALA A 196 1.27 -3.23 -17.87
N GLU A 197 1.03 -3.65 -19.10
CA GLU A 197 1.75 -4.80 -19.68
C GLU A 197 3.23 -4.46 -19.81
N SER A 198 4.11 -5.46 -19.71
CA SER A 198 5.57 -5.21 -19.61
C SER A 198 6.19 -4.56 -20.85
N ASP A 199 5.55 -4.65 -22.01
CA ASP A 199 5.96 -4.01 -23.26
C ASP A 199 5.20 -2.70 -23.57
N ASP A 200 4.25 -2.31 -22.72
CA ASP A 200 3.49 -1.08 -22.89
C ASP A 200 4.28 0.13 -22.40
N ILE A 201 4.99 0.75 -23.34
CA ILE A 201 5.78 1.94 -23.07
C ILE A 201 4.94 3.21 -22.87
N VAL A 202 3.66 3.19 -23.26
CA VAL A 202 2.85 4.40 -23.25
C VAL A 202 2.48 4.77 -21.83
N PHE A 203 1.98 3.81 -21.05
CA PHE A 203 1.54 4.09 -19.67
C PHE A 203 2.68 4.56 -18.76
N HIS A 204 3.88 4.00 -18.89
CA HIS A 204 5.03 4.52 -18.13
C HIS A 204 5.35 5.97 -18.52
N ARG A 205 5.23 6.31 -19.81
CA ARG A 205 5.53 7.65 -20.32
C ARG A 205 4.49 8.63 -19.79
N GLU A 206 3.22 8.25 -19.80
CA GLU A 206 2.15 9.10 -19.30
C GLU A 206 2.25 9.33 -17.79
N LEU A 207 2.58 8.33 -16.98
CA LEU A 207 2.82 8.55 -15.54
C LEU A 207 3.97 9.55 -15.32
N ILE A 208 5.07 9.44 -16.06
CA ILE A 208 6.18 10.39 -15.97
C ILE A 208 5.74 11.79 -16.41
N SER A 209 4.94 11.91 -17.47
CA SER A 209 4.41 13.19 -17.95
C SER A 209 3.53 13.87 -16.90
N TRP A 210 2.62 13.13 -16.26
CA TRP A 210 1.80 13.64 -15.16
C TRP A 210 2.61 14.00 -13.93
N ALA A 211 3.59 13.15 -13.57
CA ALA A 211 4.50 13.44 -12.46
C ALA A 211 5.26 14.76 -12.68
N LYS A 212 5.79 14.98 -13.89
CA LYS A 212 6.45 16.24 -14.28
C LYS A 212 5.49 17.42 -14.25
N TYR A 213 4.28 17.27 -14.79
CA TYR A 213 3.29 18.34 -14.82
C TYR A 213 2.97 18.83 -13.40
N ILE A 214 2.73 17.92 -12.46
CA ILE A 214 2.43 18.25 -11.06
C ILE A 214 3.65 18.90 -10.40
N ASP A 215 4.85 18.33 -10.58
CA ASP A 215 6.10 18.87 -10.02
C ASP A 215 6.45 20.26 -10.56
N ASP A 216 6.10 20.55 -11.82
CA ASP A 216 6.38 21.83 -12.48
C ASP A 216 5.35 22.92 -12.17
N THR A 217 4.08 22.54 -11.96
CA THR A 217 2.97 23.50 -11.88
C THR A 217 2.33 23.61 -10.50
N GLY A 218 2.50 22.59 -9.65
CA GLY A 218 1.74 22.45 -8.40
C GLY A 218 0.25 22.15 -8.61
N ASN A 219 -0.21 21.90 -9.85
CA ASN A 219 -1.60 21.55 -10.10
C ASN A 219 -1.82 20.08 -9.76
N HIS A 220 -2.57 19.84 -8.68
CA HIS A 220 -2.82 18.50 -8.16
C HIS A 220 -3.96 17.79 -8.87
N ILE A 221 -3.86 16.46 -8.88
CA ILE A 221 -4.89 15.54 -9.37
C ILE A 221 -5.35 14.64 -8.22
N TYR A 222 -6.66 14.48 -8.07
CA TYR A 222 -7.29 13.79 -6.95
C TYR A 222 -8.21 12.67 -7.44
N GLN A 223 -8.48 11.67 -6.59
CA GLN A 223 -9.51 10.67 -6.87
C GLN A 223 -10.86 11.32 -7.15
N GLY A 224 -11.68 10.69 -7.98
CA GLY A 224 -12.95 11.28 -8.43
C GLY A 224 -12.80 12.21 -9.64
N GLN A 225 -11.58 12.47 -10.11
CA GLN A 225 -11.32 13.33 -11.27
C GLN A 225 -11.06 12.53 -12.55
N TYR A 226 -11.19 13.21 -13.68
CA TYR A 226 -10.73 12.74 -14.99
C TYR A 226 -9.64 13.67 -15.52
N LEU A 227 -8.77 13.14 -16.37
CA LEU A 227 -7.71 13.85 -17.08
C LEU A 227 -7.98 13.79 -18.58
N GLU A 228 -7.90 14.93 -19.24
CA GLU A 228 -8.13 15.08 -20.67
C GLU A 228 -6.91 15.74 -21.31
N TYR A 229 -6.52 15.25 -22.48
CA TYR A 229 -5.44 15.81 -23.29
C TYR A 229 -5.99 16.79 -24.31
N ASN A 230 -5.30 17.90 -24.56
CA ASN A 230 -5.72 18.88 -25.56
C ASN A 230 -5.74 18.29 -26.98
N GLU A 231 -4.84 17.34 -27.24
CA GLU A 231 -4.73 16.58 -28.48
C GLU A 231 -5.89 15.59 -28.67
N GLY A 232 -6.70 15.36 -27.64
CA GLY A 232 -7.88 14.50 -27.64
C GLY A 232 -7.60 13.01 -27.51
N ILE A 233 -6.42 12.52 -27.93
CA ILE A 233 -6.00 11.11 -27.83
C ILE A 233 -4.53 11.04 -27.42
N ILE A 234 -4.21 10.11 -26.52
CA ILE A 234 -2.84 9.81 -26.12
C ILE A 234 -2.09 9.19 -27.29
N GLN A 235 -0.90 9.72 -27.61
CA GLN A 235 -0.14 9.26 -28.76
C GLN A 235 0.22 7.77 -28.66
N GLY A 236 -0.23 6.98 -29.64
CA GLY A 236 0.04 5.55 -29.74
C GLY A 236 -1.06 4.65 -29.17
N THR A 237 -2.19 5.23 -28.75
CA THR A 237 -3.33 4.53 -28.14
C THR A 237 -4.64 4.94 -28.83
N ASN A 238 -5.76 4.37 -28.40
CA ASN A 238 -7.09 4.89 -28.67
C ASN A 238 -7.78 5.48 -27.42
N LEU A 239 -6.97 5.82 -26.41
CA LEU A 239 -7.41 6.38 -25.14
C LEU A 239 -7.37 7.92 -25.19
N ALA A 240 -8.42 8.57 -24.72
CA ALA A 240 -8.56 10.02 -24.70
C ALA A 240 -8.07 10.68 -23.40
N GLY A 241 -7.83 9.87 -22.37
CA GLY A 241 -7.48 10.38 -21.06
C GLY A 241 -7.44 9.32 -19.98
N PHE A 242 -7.52 9.75 -18.73
CA PHE A 242 -7.55 8.90 -17.55
C PHE A 242 -8.71 9.25 -16.62
N ILE A 243 -9.20 8.28 -15.86
CA ILE A 243 -9.97 8.52 -14.62
C ILE A 243 -9.11 8.13 -13.42
N LEU A 244 -9.31 8.80 -12.28
CA LEU A 244 -8.56 8.57 -11.05
C LEU A 244 -9.41 7.81 -10.03
N LEU A 245 -8.97 6.61 -9.67
CA LEU A 245 -9.66 5.68 -8.77
C LEU A 245 -8.75 5.23 -7.63
N THR A 246 -9.35 4.60 -6.62
CA THR A 246 -8.61 3.80 -5.64
C THR A 246 -8.26 2.45 -6.26
N PRO A 247 -7.02 1.94 -6.11
CA PRO A 247 -6.67 0.61 -6.59
C PRO A 247 -7.41 -0.48 -5.79
N ILE A 248 -8.07 -1.40 -6.51
CA ILE A 248 -8.77 -2.57 -5.94
C ILE A 248 -7.73 -3.59 -5.47
N GLU A 249 -7.96 -4.27 -4.34
CA GLU A 249 -7.00 -5.22 -3.74
C GLU A 249 -5.69 -4.60 -3.24
N PHE A 250 -5.61 -3.27 -3.13
CA PHE A 250 -4.50 -2.52 -2.53
C PHE A 250 -5.02 -1.59 -1.43
N PRO A 251 -4.18 -1.22 -0.43
CA PRO A 251 -4.59 -0.25 0.58
C PRO A 251 -4.88 1.11 -0.06
N GLU A 252 -6.02 1.70 0.28
CA GLU A 252 -6.36 3.06 -0.13
C GLU A 252 -5.40 4.09 0.48
N VAL A 253 -5.09 3.90 1.77
CA VAL A 253 -4.30 4.81 2.60
C VAL A 253 -3.00 4.14 3.03
N ILE A 254 -1.88 4.87 2.91
CA ILE A 254 -0.54 4.41 3.26
C ILE A 254 0.09 5.30 4.36
N PRO A 255 0.77 4.73 5.37
CA PRO A 255 1.45 5.52 6.41
C PRO A 255 2.74 6.15 5.87
N VAL A 256 2.85 7.48 5.85
CA VAL A 256 4.05 8.16 5.32
C VAL A 256 4.44 9.36 6.17
N SER A 257 5.71 9.42 6.58
CA SER A 257 6.30 10.57 7.27
C SER A 257 5.47 11.06 8.47
N ASP A 258 4.80 12.21 8.35
CA ASP A 258 4.10 12.88 9.43
C ASP A 258 2.60 12.57 9.45
N GLY A 259 2.16 11.58 8.67
CA GLY A 259 0.77 11.19 8.59
C GLY A 259 0.53 10.10 7.55
N PHE A 260 -0.39 10.36 6.63
CA PHE A 260 -0.84 9.41 5.63
C PHE A 260 -0.82 10.02 4.22
N GLY A 261 -0.87 9.17 3.22
CA GLY A 261 -1.20 9.53 1.84
C GLY A 261 -2.11 8.48 1.22
N VAL A 262 -2.73 8.81 0.09
CA VAL A 262 -3.60 7.91 -0.67
C VAL A 262 -2.91 7.40 -1.95
N LEU A 263 -3.34 6.25 -2.44
CA LEU A 263 -2.92 5.75 -3.75
C LEU A 263 -3.94 6.12 -4.82
N ASN A 264 -3.52 6.93 -5.80
CA ASN A 264 -4.36 7.34 -6.93
C ASN A 264 -3.98 6.53 -8.17
N LEU A 265 -4.88 5.64 -8.57
CA LEU A 265 -4.73 4.82 -9.75
C LEU A 265 -5.26 5.54 -10.99
N LEU A 266 -4.42 5.67 -12.02
CA LEU A 266 -4.81 6.16 -13.33
C LEU A 266 -5.31 5.02 -14.21
N ILE A 267 -6.58 5.07 -14.62
CA ILE A 267 -7.18 4.12 -15.55
C ILE A 267 -7.46 4.79 -16.90
N GLY A 268 -6.94 4.21 -17.98
CA GLY A 268 -7.10 4.73 -19.33
C GLY A 268 -8.53 4.61 -19.84
N VAL A 269 -9.08 5.71 -20.35
CA VAL A 269 -10.45 5.78 -20.90
C VAL A 269 -10.46 6.21 -22.36
N THR A 270 -11.35 5.60 -23.14
CA THR A 270 -11.65 6.00 -24.52
C THR A 270 -12.38 7.34 -24.55
N GLU A 271 -12.49 7.97 -25.73
CA GLU A 271 -13.21 9.24 -25.88
C GLU A 271 -14.68 9.13 -25.42
N LYS A 272 -15.37 8.04 -25.77
CA LYS A 272 -16.77 7.84 -25.37
C LYS A 272 -16.94 7.78 -23.85
N GLU A 273 -16.07 7.03 -23.18
CA GLU A 273 -16.07 6.90 -21.73
C GLU A 273 -15.71 8.22 -21.05
N LEU A 274 -14.73 8.96 -21.58
CA LEU A 274 -14.39 10.28 -21.08
C LEU A 274 -15.59 11.25 -21.21
N GLN A 275 -16.38 11.16 -22.29
CA GLN A 275 -17.62 11.94 -22.42
C GLN A 275 -18.70 11.52 -21.41
N VAL A 276 -18.75 10.24 -21.02
CA VAL A 276 -19.65 9.77 -19.95
C VAL A 276 -19.19 10.34 -18.62
N ALA A 277 -17.91 10.19 -18.27
CA ALA A 277 -17.29 10.75 -17.06
C ALA A 277 -17.53 12.26 -16.92
N LYS A 278 -17.47 13.01 -18.04
CA LYS A 278 -17.72 14.47 -18.07
C LYS A 278 -19.18 14.86 -17.84
N LYS A 279 -20.13 14.01 -18.24
CA LYS A 279 -21.58 14.33 -18.22
C LYS A 279 -22.30 13.74 -17.01
N GLN A 280 -21.78 12.64 -16.47
CA GLN A 280 -22.37 11.86 -15.40
C GLN A 280 -21.35 11.77 -14.27
N ASP A 281 -20.69 10.63 -14.12
CA ASP A 281 -19.72 10.36 -13.07
C ASP A 281 -18.57 9.48 -13.61
N ILE A 282 -17.37 9.60 -13.04
CA ILE A 282 -16.26 8.69 -13.34
C ILE A 282 -16.56 7.28 -12.82
N TYR A 283 -17.37 7.14 -11.76
CA TYR A 283 -17.67 5.84 -11.15
C TYR A 283 -18.58 4.98 -12.05
N ASP A 284 -19.46 5.60 -12.85
CA ASP A 284 -20.24 4.87 -13.86
C ASP A 284 -19.34 4.19 -14.90
N VAL A 285 -18.24 4.87 -15.26
CA VAL A 285 -17.21 4.32 -16.17
C VAL A 285 -16.42 3.22 -15.48
N ALA A 286 -16.01 3.45 -14.23
CA ALA A 286 -15.27 2.47 -13.45
C ALA A 286 -16.04 1.15 -13.28
N ASP A 287 -17.33 1.21 -12.96
CA ASP A 287 -18.20 0.05 -12.82
C ASP A 287 -18.28 -0.74 -14.13
N LYS A 288 -18.46 -0.06 -15.26
CA LYS A 288 -18.52 -0.72 -16.58
C LYS A 288 -17.18 -1.35 -16.98
N LEU A 289 -16.06 -0.73 -16.64
CA LEU A 289 -14.74 -1.32 -16.86
C LEU A 289 -14.57 -2.59 -16.03
N LEU A 290 -14.94 -2.55 -14.75
CA LEU A 290 -14.87 -3.69 -13.85
C LEU A 290 -15.77 -4.85 -14.31
N GLU A 291 -17.01 -4.57 -14.74
CA GLU A 291 -17.94 -5.56 -15.31
C GLU A 291 -17.37 -6.27 -16.55
N ASN A 292 -16.49 -5.60 -17.30
CA ASN A 292 -15.81 -6.14 -18.48
C ASN A 292 -14.43 -6.77 -18.15
N GLY A 293 -14.09 -6.91 -16.87
CA GLY A 293 -12.87 -7.59 -16.41
C GLY A 293 -11.64 -6.71 -16.31
N TYR A 294 -11.77 -5.38 -16.47
CA TYR A 294 -10.67 -4.44 -16.29
C TYR A 294 -10.50 -4.10 -14.81
N VAL A 295 -9.71 -4.90 -14.10
CA VAL A 295 -9.36 -4.68 -12.68
C VAL A 295 -8.02 -3.96 -12.60
N ASN A 296 -8.02 -2.73 -12.08
CA ASN A 296 -6.85 -1.85 -11.94
C ASN A 296 -6.07 -1.48 -13.22
N PHE A 297 -6.49 -1.96 -14.38
CA PHE A 297 -5.76 -1.84 -15.63
C PHE A 297 -6.69 -1.76 -16.82
N THR A 298 -6.28 -1.01 -17.83
CA THR A 298 -6.88 -1.04 -19.17
C THR A 298 -5.79 -1.10 -20.23
N PRO A 299 -5.91 -1.95 -21.27
CA PRO A 299 -4.98 -1.96 -22.40
C PRO A 299 -4.92 -0.61 -23.12
N ALA A 300 -3.76 -0.26 -23.68
CA ALA A 300 -3.59 0.94 -24.50
C ALA A 300 -4.51 0.98 -25.73
N ASN A 301 -4.94 -0.18 -26.22
CA ASN A 301 -5.87 -0.26 -27.34
C ASN A 301 -7.02 -1.20 -26.99
N ARG A 302 -8.22 -0.65 -26.83
CA ARG A 302 -9.43 -1.43 -26.52
C ARG A 302 -10.69 -0.75 -27.05
N GLU A 303 -11.76 -1.52 -27.23
CA GLU A 303 -13.06 -0.91 -27.50
C GLU A 303 -13.63 -0.25 -26.22
N SER A 304 -14.50 0.74 -26.45
CA SER A 304 -15.28 1.37 -25.39
C SER A 304 -16.24 0.34 -24.78
N VAL A 305 -16.42 0.38 -23.47
CA VAL A 305 -17.47 -0.41 -22.77
C VAL A 305 -18.85 0.29 -22.81
N PHE A 306 -18.96 1.39 -23.55
CA PHE A 306 -20.17 2.18 -23.85
C PHE A 306 -20.41 2.38 -25.37
#